data_AF-E6Q753-F1
#
_entry.id   AF-E6Q753-F1
#
_cell.length_a   1.000
_cell.length_b   1.000
_cell.length_c   1.000
_cell.angle_alpha   90.00
_cell.angle_beta   90.00
_cell.angle_gamma   90.00
#
_symmetry.space_group_name_H-M   'P 1'
#
loop_
_entity.id
_entity.type
_entity.pdbx_description
1 polymer ?
#
loop_
_entity_poly.entity_id
_entity_poly.type
_entity_poly.pdbx_seq_one_letter_code
_entity_poly.pdbx_strand_id
1 'polypeptide(L)'
;MLAQALCKLEGFIYDPSADVYWQHGRSSETDFLYVTTQTLALNELAALSDEVGESRSLLVLCSAFRGDADQWPNLTVRKIPNHIRSRCEWGHDDYSLNVANLPMAKPNATRPKQAGLFDDGDET
;
A
#
# COMPACT_ATOMS: atom_id res chain seq x y z
N MET A 1 -1.51 1.58 3.40
CA MET A 1 -2.55 1.76 4.46
C MET A 1 -3.72 2.68 4.05
N LEU A 2 -3.72 3.35 2.88
CA LEU A 2 -4.83 4.20 2.42
C LEU A 2 -6.14 3.43 2.19
N ALA A 3 -6.08 2.31 1.47
CA ALA A 3 -7.26 1.49 1.19
C ALA A 3 -7.96 1.04 2.48
N GLN A 4 -7.20 0.56 3.46
CA GLN A 4 -7.76 0.18 4.77
C GLN A 4 -8.44 1.35 5.50
N ALA A 5 -7.88 2.56 5.44
CA ALA A 5 -8.46 3.74 6.07
C ALA A 5 -9.78 4.15 5.38
N LEU A 6 -9.80 4.13 4.04
CA LEU A 6 -11.00 4.45 3.27
C LEU A 6 -12.07 3.37 3.41
N CYS A 7 -11.70 2.10 3.48
CA CYS A 7 -12.63 1.03 3.81
C CYS A 7 -13.33 1.31 5.15
N LYS A 8 -12.57 1.64 6.20
CA LYS A 8 -13.15 1.98 7.50
C LYS A 8 -14.06 3.21 7.47
N LEU A 9 -13.72 4.21 6.67
CA LEU A 9 -14.50 5.44 6.55
C LEU A 9 -15.85 5.22 5.86
N GLU A 10 -15.86 4.41 4.79
CA GLU A 10 -17.08 4.09 4.02
C GLU A 10 -17.84 2.87 4.59
N GLY A 11 -17.33 2.23 5.64
CA GLY A 11 -17.98 1.07 6.29
C GLY A 11 -17.70 -0.29 5.63
N PHE A 12 -16.67 -0.37 4.78
CA PHE A 12 -16.23 -1.60 4.13
C PHE A 12 -15.22 -2.36 5.00
N ILE A 13 -15.22 -3.68 4.86
CA ILE A 13 -14.22 -4.56 5.45
C ILE A 13 -13.02 -4.57 4.50
N TYR A 14 -11.84 -4.26 5.04
CA TYR A 14 -10.60 -4.36 4.29
C TYR A 14 -10.24 -5.83 4.09
N ASP A 15 -10.36 -6.29 2.84
CA ASP A 15 -10.14 -7.67 2.41
C ASP A 15 -9.59 -7.64 0.98
N PRO A 16 -8.29 -7.30 0.82
CA PRO A 16 -7.69 -7.20 -0.49
C PRO A 16 -7.53 -8.58 -1.13
N SER A 17 -8.04 -8.75 -2.34
CA SER A 17 -7.88 -9.97 -3.11
C SER A 17 -6.50 -10.05 -3.76
N ALA A 18 -5.93 -11.26 -3.81
CA ALA A 18 -4.65 -11.50 -4.47
C ALA A 18 -4.80 -11.67 -5.99
N ASP A 19 -6.00 -12.03 -6.46
CA ASP A 19 -6.28 -12.30 -7.88
C ASP A 19 -6.88 -11.07 -8.57
N VAL A 20 -7.72 -10.33 -7.84
CA VAL A 20 -8.47 -9.18 -8.37
C VAL A 20 -7.88 -7.88 -7.85
N TYR A 21 -7.21 -7.14 -8.75
CA TYR A 21 -6.46 -5.93 -8.38
C TYR A 21 -7.34 -4.81 -7.82
N TRP A 22 -8.60 -4.71 -8.25
CA TRP A 22 -9.51 -3.64 -7.81
C TRP A 22 -10.27 -3.98 -6.53
N GLN A 23 -10.24 -5.23 -6.08
CA GLN A 23 -10.95 -5.67 -4.89
C GLN A 23 -10.11 -5.42 -3.64
N HIS A 24 -10.15 -4.20 -3.11
CA HIS A 24 -9.41 -3.82 -1.89
C HIS A 24 -10.24 -3.97 -0.61
N GLY A 25 -11.56 -3.86 -0.73
CA GLY A 25 -12.48 -4.09 0.37
C GLY A 25 -13.84 -4.55 -0.12
N ARG A 26 -14.60 -5.15 0.79
CA ARG A 26 -15.95 -5.65 0.54
C ARG A 26 -16.90 -5.21 1.65
N SER A 27 -18.13 -4.85 1.27
CA SER A 27 -19.23 -4.60 2.21
C SER A 27 -20.21 -5.77 2.19
N SER A 28 -20.55 -6.23 0.99
CA SER A 28 -21.43 -7.38 0.74
C SER A 28 -20.76 -8.37 -0.23
N GLU A 29 -21.48 -9.42 -0.64
CA GLU A 29 -21.01 -10.38 -1.66
C GLU A 29 -20.90 -9.77 -3.06
N THR A 30 -21.69 -8.73 -3.33
CA THR A 30 -21.72 -8.04 -4.62
C THR A 30 -21.17 -6.61 -4.55
N ASP A 31 -20.78 -6.12 -3.37
CA ASP A 31 -20.41 -4.72 -3.17
C ASP A 31 -18.95 -4.57 -2.73
N PHE A 32 -18.16 -3.93 -3.59
CA PHE A 32 -16.70 -3.85 -3.47
C PHE A 32 -16.21 -2.40 -3.49
N LEU A 33 -15.01 -2.21 -2.94
CA LEU A 33 -14.35 -0.92 -2.87
C LEU A 33 -12.97 -1.01 -3.51
N TYR A 34 -12.74 -0.12 -4.48
CA TYR A 34 -11.47 0.09 -5.14
C TYR A 34 -10.92 1.46 -4.77
N VAL A 35 -9.65 1.51 -4.37
CA VAL A 35 -8.95 2.75 -4.05
C VAL A 35 -7.76 2.91 -4.96
N THR A 36 -7.68 4.05 -5.64
CA THR A 36 -6.52 4.41 -6.45
C THR A 36 -6.11 5.85 -6.20
N THR A 37 -4.80 6.10 -6.18
CA THR A 37 -4.25 7.46 -6.16
C THR A 37 -4.09 8.03 -7.57
N GLN A 38 -4.35 7.22 -8.59
CA GLN A 38 -4.25 7.60 -10.00
C GLN A 38 -5.48 8.39 -10.46
N THR A 39 -5.30 9.16 -11.54
CA THR A 39 -6.41 9.84 -12.20
C THR A 39 -7.02 8.92 -13.23
N LEU A 40 -8.29 8.57 -13.06
CA LEU A 40 -8.97 7.64 -13.98
C LEU A 40 -9.53 8.39 -15.19
N ALA A 41 -9.27 7.87 -16.38
CA ALA A 41 -9.90 8.33 -17.61
C ALA A 41 -11.21 7.57 -17.89
N LEU A 42 -12.06 8.13 -18.77
CA LEU A 42 -13.31 7.49 -19.18
C LEU A 42 -13.12 6.06 -19.72
N ASN A 43 -12.05 5.83 -20.50
CA ASN A 43 -11.75 4.51 -21.06
C ASN A 43 -11.36 3.51 -19.96
N GLU A 44 -10.60 3.93 -18.96
CA GLU A 44 -10.27 3.06 -17.83
C GLU A 44 -11.50 2.71 -16.99
N LEU A 45 -12.40 3.67 -16.78
CA LEU A 45 -13.68 3.41 -16.11
C LEU A 45 -14.55 2.44 -16.91
N ALA A 46 -14.57 2.56 -18.25
CA ALA A 46 -15.29 1.62 -19.11
C ALA A 46 -14.73 0.20 -19.01
N ALA A 47 -13.39 0.05 -19.06
CA ALA A 47 -12.74 -1.24 -18.90
C ALA A 47 -12.99 -1.85 -17.50
N LEU A 48 -12.95 -1.02 -16.45
CA LEU A 48 -13.33 -1.43 -15.10
C LEU A 48 -14.79 -1.88 -15.01
N SER A 49 -15.71 -1.20 -15.71
CA SER A 49 -17.13 -1.57 -15.74
C SER A 49 -17.34 -2.96 -16.34
N ASP A 50 -16.65 -3.23 -17.46
CA ASP A 50 -16.71 -4.52 -18.16
C ASP A 50 -16.14 -5.64 -17.28
N GLU A 51 -15.01 -5.40 -16.61
CA GLU A 51 -14.35 -6.40 -15.75
C GLU A 51 -15.16 -6.71 -14.47
N VAL A 52 -15.81 -5.71 -13.87
CA VAL A 52 -16.69 -5.91 -12.70
C VAL A 52 -17.96 -6.66 -13.08
N GLY A 53 -18.49 -6.37 -14.27
CA GLY A 53 -19.76 -6.88 -14.77
C GLY A 53 -20.97 -6.25 -14.10
N GLU A 54 -22.16 -6.62 -14.59
CA GLU A 54 -23.44 -6.04 -14.14
C GLU A 54 -23.96 -6.65 -12.82
N SER A 55 -23.39 -7.79 -12.40
CA SER A 55 -23.83 -8.51 -11.20
C SER A 55 -23.27 -7.94 -9.89
N ARG A 56 -22.32 -7.01 -9.98
CA ARG A 56 -21.55 -6.47 -8.86
C ARG A 56 -21.55 -4.94 -8.93
N SER A 57 -21.46 -4.32 -7.77
CA SER A 57 -21.32 -2.89 -7.59
C SER A 57 -19.90 -2.58 -7.13
N LEU A 58 -19.27 -1.58 -7.76
CA LEU A 58 -17.93 -1.14 -7.39
C LEU A 58 -17.92 0.35 -7.04
N LEU A 59 -17.55 0.65 -5.79
CA LEU A 59 -17.25 1.99 -5.33
C LEU A 59 -15.76 2.31 -5.59
N VAL A 60 -15.51 3.22 -6.51
CA VAL A 60 -14.16 3.66 -6.89
C VAL A 60 -13.83 4.99 -6.22
N LEU A 61 -12.85 4.97 -5.32
CA LEU A 61 -12.29 6.13 -4.68
C LEU A 61 -10.97 6.51 -5.36
N CYS A 62 -10.98 7.62 -6.10
CA CYS A 62 -9.82 8.09 -6.85
C CYS A 62 -9.40 9.51 -6.44
N SER A 63 -8.18 9.90 -6.79
CA SER A 63 -7.69 11.27 -6.55
C SER A 63 -8.35 12.27 -7.49
N ALA A 64 -8.57 11.87 -8.74
CA ALA A 64 -9.31 12.60 -9.75
C ALA A 64 -9.85 11.61 -10.80
N PHE A 65 -10.88 12.01 -11.52
CA PHE A 65 -11.40 11.28 -12.66
C PHE A 65 -11.88 12.26 -13.73
N ARG A 66 -11.90 11.80 -14.99
CA ARG A 66 -12.39 12.57 -16.14
C ARG A 66 -13.62 11.88 -16.72
N GLY A 67 -14.69 12.65 -16.88
CA GLY A 67 -15.98 12.17 -17.39
C GLY A 67 -17.05 12.10 -16.30
N ASP A 68 -18.26 11.74 -16.71
CA ASP A 68 -19.41 11.58 -15.82
C ASP A 68 -19.40 10.20 -15.18
N ALA A 69 -19.42 10.17 -13.85
CA ALA A 69 -19.47 8.96 -13.04
C ALA A 69 -20.81 8.23 -13.13
N ASP A 70 -21.85 8.89 -13.63
CA ASP A 70 -23.23 8.38 -13.70
C ASP A 70 -23.50 7.55 -14.97
N GLN A 71 -22.51 7.41 -15.85
CA GLN A 71 -22.66 6.65 -17.11
C GLN A 71 -22.82 5.14 -16.91
N TRP A 72 -22.45 4.62 -15.74
CA TRP A 72 -22.43 3.18 -15.48
C TRP A 72 -23.25 2.84 -14.25
N PRO A 73 -24.29 1.97 -14.36
CA PRO A 73 -25.14 1.63 -13.23
C PRO A 73 -24.44 0.76 -12.17
N ASN A 74 -23.34 0.08 -12.55
CA ASN A 74 -22.56 -0.79 -11.68
C ASN A 74 -21.36 -0.09 -11.00
N LEU A 75 -21.01 1.13 -11.42
CA LEU A 75 -19.87 1.87 -10.89
C LEU A 75 -20.31 3.14 -10.17
N THR A 76 -19.80 3.34 -8.96
CA THR A 76 -19.92 4.61 -8.25
C THR A 76 -18.54 5.22 -8.12
N VAL A 77 -18.28 6.35 -8.76
CA VAL A 77 -16.96 7.02 -8.68
C VAL A 77 -17.04 8.24 -7.77
N ARG A 78 -16.22 8.26 -6.71
CA ARG A 78 -16.11 9.37 -5.76
C ARG A 78 -14.67 9.81 -5.61
N LYS A 79 -14.47 11.12 -5.37
CA LYS A 79 -13.14 11.66 -5.09
C LYS A 79 -12.77 11.44 -3.63
N ILE A 80 -11.51 11.11 -3.39
CA ILE A 80 -10.95 11.02 -2.04
C ILE A 80 -10.94 12.43 -1.42
N PRO A 81 -11.52 12.64 -0.23
CA PRO A 81 -11.48 13.93 0.45
C PRO A 81 -10.03 14.40 0.68
N ASN A 82 -9.78 15.70 0.45
CA ASN A 82 -8.43 16.29 0.56
C ASN A 82 -7.79 16.06 1.95
N HIS A 83 -8.58 16.04 3.02
CA HIS A 83 -8.05 15.83 4.37
C HIS A 83 -7.48 14.42 4.57
N ILE A 84 -8.02 13.39 3.91
CA ILE A 84 -7.46 12.04 3.90
C ILE A 84 -6.21 12.01 3.03
N ARG A 85 -6.27 12.63 1.84
CA ARG A 85 -5.15 12.69 0.90
C ARG A 85 -3.89 13.32 1.52
N SER A 86 -4.03 14.39 2.30
CA SER A 86 -2.89 15.04 2.96
C SER A 86 -2.35 14.30 4.17
N ARG A 87 -3.15 13.42 4.80
CA ARG A 87 -2.76 12.65 6.00
C ARG A 87 -2.24 11.26 5.67
N CYS A 88 -2.59 10.74 4.50
CA CYS A 88 -2.18 9.42 4.05
C CYS A 88 -0.95 9.56 3.15
N GLU A 89 0.17 9.98 3.77
CA GLU A 89 1.46 9.94 3.12
C GLU A 89 1.80 8.49 2.80
N TRP A 90 1.98 8.21 1.52
CA TRP A 90 2.35 6.92 0.99
C TRP A 90 3.85 6.74 1.21
N GLY A 91 4.26 5.65 1.86
CA GLY A 91 5.69 5.33 2.03
C GLY A 91 6.36 5.95 3.27
N HIS A 92 5.66 6.11 4.39
CA HIS A 92 6.36 6.13 5.68
C HIS A 92 6.69 4.68 6.08
N ASP A 93 7.61 4.09 5.32
CA ASP A 93 8.29 2.85 5.64
C ASP A 93 9.41 3.22 6.64
N ASP A 94 9.01 3.66 7.84
CA ASP A 94 9.97 4.02 8.89
C ASP A 94 10.52 2.75 9.56
N TYR A 95 11.05 1.84 8.74
CA TYR A 95 12.12 0.93 9.17
C TYR A 95 13.45 1.68 9.27
N SER A 96 13.43 2.97 9.65
CA SER A 96 14.54 3.57 10.35
C SER A 96 14.64 2.84 11.68
N LEU A 97 15.43 1.77 11.71
CA LEU A 97 15.99 1.22 12.93
C LEU A 97 16.71 2.41 13.61
N ASN A 98 16.01 3.15 14.46
CA ASN A 98 16.56 4.28 15.17
C ASN A 98 17.46 3.71 16.25
N VAL A 99 18.68 3.31 15.86
CA VAL A 99 19.77 2.92 16.75
C VAL A 99 20.38 4.19 17.36
N ALA A 100 19.55 5.14 17.77
CA ALA A 100 19.96 6.30 18.53
C ALA A 100 19.84 5.95 20.01
N ASN A 101 21.00 5.62 20.61
CA ASN A 101 21.26 5.29 22.02
C ASN A 101 21.34 3.80 22.39
N LEU A 102 22.24 3.05 21.75
CA LEU A 102 22.99 2.08 22.54
C LEU A 102 24.12 2.84 23.27
N PRO A 103 24.17 2.84 24.61
CA PRO A 103 25.35 3.33 25.31
C PRO A 103 26.56 2.53 24.81
N MET A 104 27.62 3.23 24.41
CA MET A 104 28.89 2.60 24.02
C MET A 104 29.27 1.58 25.10
N ALA A 105 29.28 0.29 24.74
CA ALA A 105 29.74 -0.75 25.63
C ALA A 105 31.18 -0.41 26.06
N LYS A 106 31.38 -0.28 27.37
CA LYS A 106 32.71 -0.08 27.95
C LYS A 106 33.60 -1.22 27.43
N PRO A 107 34.81 -0.96 26.91
CA PRO A 107 35.69 -2.02 26.46
C PRO A 107 36.09 -2.88 27.67
N ASN A 108 35.35 -3.96 27.91
CA ASN A 108 35.77 -5.00 28.82
C ASN A 108 36.90 -5.79 28.15
N ALA A 109 37.91 -6.04 28.96
CA ALA A 109 39.20 -6.53 28.58
C ALA A 109 39.17 -7.86 27.81
N THR A 110 40.24 -8.05 27.03
CA THR A 110 40.69 -9.30 26.38
C THR A 110 40.11 -9.54 24.98
N ARG A 111 40.76 -8.96 23.97
CA ARG A 111 40.68 -9.51 22.61
C ARG A 111 41.26 -10.93 22.64
N PRO A 112 40.55 -11.99 22.22
CA PRO A 112 41.26 -13.16 21.73
C PRO A 112 42.02 -12.71 20.48
N LYS A 113 43.34 -12.90 20.46
CA LYS A 113 44.15 -12.70 19.25
C LYS A 113 43.59 -13.64 18.19
N GLN A 114 42.91 -13.06 17.20
CA GLN A 114 42.58 -13.75 15.97
C GLN A 114 43.91 -14.22 15.38
N ALA A 115 44.14 -15.53 15.36
CA ALA A 115 45.35 -16.11 14.79
C ALA A 115 45.42 -15.72 13.31
N GLY A 116 46.54 -15.11 12.89
CA GLY A 116 46.77 -14.76 11.50
C GLY A 116 46.81 -16.02 10.64
N LEU A 117 46.04 -16.03 9.56
CA LEU A 117 45.91 -17.15 8.62
C LEU A 117 47.06 -17.23 7.60
N PHE A 118 48.13 -16.46 7.80
CA PHE A 118 49.33 -16.48 6.96
C PHE A 118 50.56 -16.53 7.86
N ASP A 119 50.78 -17.69 8.46
CA ASP A 119 52.12 -18.14 8.84
C ASP A 119 52.63 -18.89 7.60
N ASP A 120 53.37 -18.19 6.75
CA ASP A 120 54.11 -18.81 5.65
C ASP A 120 55.56 -18.38 5.84
N GLY A 121 56.39 -19.36 6.17
CA GLY A 121 57.78 -19.19 6.51
C GLY A 121 58.61 -18.68 5.33
N ASP A 122 59.65 -17.94 5.64
CA ASP A 122 60.84 -17.88 4.80
C ASP A 122 62.05 -17.88 5.73
N GLU A 123 62.68 -19.04 5.79
CA GLU A 123 63.97 -19.30 6.41
C GLU A 123 65.04 -18.91 5.38
N THR A 124 65.81 -17.86 5.67
CA THR A 124 67.09 -17.57 5.00
C THR A 124 68.14 -17.17 6.02
#